data_AF-A0A7C2WIB8-F1
#
_entry.id   AF-A0A7C2WIB8-F1
#
_cell.length_a   1.000
_cell.length_b   1.000
_cell.length_c   1.000
_cell.angle_alpha   90.00
_cell.angle_beta   90.00
_cell.angle_gamma   90.00
#
_symmetry.space_group_name_H-M   'P 1'
#
loop_
_entity.id
_entity.type
_entity.pdbx_description
1 polymer ?
#
loop_
_entity_poly.entity_id
_entity_poly.type
_entity_poly.pdbx_seq_one_letter_code
_entity_poly.pdbx_strand_id
1 'polypeptide(L)' 'MFESNFPVDKVSYSYTVMWNAFKRISEAFSPTEKAALFHDTAVRVYRLASE' A
#
# COMPACT_ATOMS: atom_id res chain seq x y z
N MET A 1 1.04 5.98 2.47
CA MET A 1 1.14 5.13 1.27
C MET A 1 1.79 3.83 1.68
N PHE A 2 1.27 2.68 1.26
CA PHE A 2 1.98 1.41 1.41
C PHE A 2 3.01 1.25 0.30
N GLU A 3 4.08 0.53 0.61
CA GLU A 3 5.16 0.20 -0.30
C GLU A 3 5.66 -1.21 0.05
N SER A 4 6.36 -1.85 -0.88
CA SER A 4 6.71 -3.28 -0.73
C SER A 4 8.17 -3.56 -0.39
N ASN A 5 9.06 -2.65 -0.75
CA ASN A 5 10.52 -2.82 -0.71
C ASN A 5 11.03 -4.08 -1.43
N PHE A 6 10.23 -4.69 -2.32
CA PHE A 6 10.67 -5.81 -3.13
C PHE A 6 11.67 -5.33 -4.19
N PRO A 7 12.76 -6.10 -4.44
CA PRO A 7 12.99 -7.48 -4.00
C PRO A 7 13.78 -7.63 -2.69
N VAL A 8 14.12 -6.55 -1.97
CA VAL A 8 14.95 -6.63 -0.74
C VAL A 8 14.24 -7.46 0.33
N ASP A 9 12.95 -7.20 0.55
CA ASP A 9 12.17 -7.84 1.60
C ASP A 9 11.78 -9.31 1.32
N LYS A 10 12.08 -9.83 0.12
CA LYS A 10 11.78 -11.22 -0.24
C LYS A 10 12.51 -12.25 0.65
N VAL A 11 13.56 -11.83 1.34
CA VAL A 11 14.29 -12.64 2.33
C VAL A 11 13.45 -12.92 3.58
N SER A 12 12.50 -12.05 3.91
CA SER A 12 11.72 -12.11 5.14
C SER A 12 10.33 -12.70 4.93
N TYR A 13 9.69 -12.40 3.79
CA TYR A 13 8.32 -12.83 3.50
C TYR A 13 8.02 -12.84 2.00
N SER A 14 6.95 -13.53 1.61
CA SER A 14 6.46 -13.48 0.22
C SER A 14 5.61 -12.23 -0.02
N TYR A 15 5.53 -11.82 -1.29
CA TYR A 15 4.71 -10.66 -1.70
C TYR A 15 3.24 -10.83 -1.29
N THR A 16 2.70 -12.04 -1.39
CA THR A 16 1.32 -12.37 -0.97
C THR A 16 1.11 -12.17 0.52
N VAL A 17 2.07 -12.57 1.36
CA VAL A 17 1.98 -12.39 2.82
C VAL A 17 1.94 -10.91 3.16
N MET A 18 2.81 -10.10 2.55
CA MET A 18 2.82 -8.65 2.70
C MET A 18 1.49 -8.01 2.31
N TRP A 19 0.94 -8.37 1.13
CA TRP A 19 -0.35 -7.83 0.68
C TRP A 19 -1.50 -8.18 1.64
N ASN A 20 -1.49 -9.41 2.18
CA ASN A 20 -2.44 -9.80 3.22
C ASN A 20 -2.27 -9.00 4.51
N ALA A 21 -1.04 -8.68 4.90
CA ALA A 21 -0.78 -7.82 6.05
C ALA A 21 -1.36 -6.41 5.85
N PHE A 22 -1.18 -5.79 4.68
CA PHE A 22 -1.78 -4.47 4.38
C PHE A 22 -3.31 -4.47 4.46
N LYS A 23 -3.97 -5.52 3.95
CA LYS A 23 -5.43 -5.69 4.08
C LYS A 23 -5.88 -5.79 5.53
N ARG A 24 -5.15 -6.54 6.37
CA ARG A 24 -5.47 -6.70 7.80
C ARG A 24 -5.25 -5.40 8.57
N ILE A 25 -4.12 -4.72 8.37
CA ILE A 25 -3.80 -3.45 9.04
C ILE A 25 -4.85 -2.40 8.73
N SER A 26 -5.34 -2.36 7.48
CA SER A 26 -6.32 -1.37 7.04
C SER A 26 -7.78 -1.81 7.23
N GLU A 27 -8.08 -2.95 7.86
CA GLU A 27 -9.44 -3.52 7.89
C GLU A 27 -10.50 -2.52 8.38
N ALA A 28 -10.24 -1.87 9.52
CA ALA A 28 -11.14 -0.93 10.16
C ALA A 28 -11.12 0.50 9.56
N PHE A 29 -10.31 0.74 8.53
CA PHE A 29 -10.14 2.07 7.97
C PHE A 29 -11.32 2.41 7.07
N SER A 30 -11.72 3.68 7.07
CA SER A 30 -12.76 4.20 6.18
C SER A 30 -12.33 4.09 4.71
N PRO A 31 -13.28 4.16 3.76
CA PRO A 31 -12.95 4.10 2.33
C PRO A 31 -11.93 5.17 1.89
N THR A 32 -12.03 6.38 2.44
CA THR A 32 -11.12 7.50 2.11
C THR A 32 -9.73 7.29 2.69
N GLU A 33 -9.60 6.75 3.91
CA GLU A 33 -8.31 6.40 4.50
C GLU A 33 -7.63 5.26 3.73
N LYS A 34 -8.40 4.26 3.29
CA LYS A 34 -7.89 3.19 2.41
C LYS A 34 -7.41 3.76 1.07
N ALA A 35 -8.20 4.61 0.42
CA ALA A 35 -7.79 5.26 -0.82
C ALA A 35 -6.49 6.07 -0.64
N ALA A 36 -6.37 6.80 0.48
CA ALA A 36 -5.14 7.51 0.82
C ALA A 36 -3.93 6.57 1.01
N LEU A 37 -4.10 5.41 1.63
CA LEU A 37 -3.00 4.45 1.85
C LEU A 37 -2.57 3.71 0.59
N PHE A 38 -3.52 3.30 -0.25
CA PHE A 38 -3.26 2.46 -1.41
C PHE A 38 -3.07 3.25 -2.71
N HIS A 39 -3.44 4.54 -2.77
CA HIS A 39 -3.42 5.32 -4.01
C HIS A 39 -3.16 6.83 -3.82
N ASP A 40 -4.09 7.56 -3.20
CA ASP A 40 -4.17 9.03 -3.35
C ASP A 40 -2.94 9.77 -2.78
N THR A 41 -2.35 9.22 -1.70
CA THR A 41 -1.12 9.82 -1.16
C THR A 41 0.03 9.72 -2.16
N ALA A 42 0.19 8.58 -2.83
CA ALA A 42 1.24 8.39 -3.84
C ALA A 42 0.99 9.30 -5.05
N VAL A 43 -0.24 9.36 -5.56
CA VAL A 43 -0.62 10.25 -6.66
C VAL A 43 -0.31 11.71 -6.32
N ARG A 44 -0.76 12.20 -5.17
CA ARG A 44 -0.54 13.60 -4.76
C ARG A 44 0.94 13.92 -4.54
N VAL A 45 1.67 13.04 -3.82
CA VAL A 45 3.08 13.29 -3.44
C VAL A 45 4.00 13.22 -4.66
N TYR A 46 3.82 12.21 -5.49
CA TYR A 46 4.65 12.01 -6.68
C TYR A 46 4.09 12.72 -7.93
N ARG A 47 2.96 13.43 -7.81
CA ARG A 47 2.29 14.13 -8.91
C ARG A 47 2.03 13.22 -10.11
N LEU A 48 1.57 12.01 -9.82
CA LEU A 48 1.24 11.03 -10.85
C LEU A 48 -0.01 11.54 -11.59
N ALA A 49 -0.08 11.29 -12.90
CA ALA A 49 -1.31 11.55 -13.64
C ALA A 49 -2.40 10.62 -13.11
N SER A 50 -3.49 11.18 -12.61
CA SER A 50 -4.71 10.43 -12.34
C SER A 50 -5.55 10.40 -13.62
N GLU A 51 -5.97 9.21 -14.04
CA GLU A 51 -6.96 9.05 -15.12
C GLU A 51 -8.31 9.69 -14.77
#